data_AF-A0A556A973-F1
#
_entry.id   AF-A0A556A973-F1
#
_cell.length_a   1.000
_cell.length_b   1.000
_cell.length_c   1.000
_cell.angle_alpha   90.00
_cell.angle_beta   90.00
_cell.angle_gamma   90.00
#
_symmetry.space_group_name_H-M   'P 1'
#
loop_
_entity.id
_entity.type
_entity.pdbx_description
1 polymer ?
#
loop_
_entity_poly.entity_id
_entity_poly.type
_entity_poly.pdbx_seq_one_letter_code
_entity_poly.pdbx_strand_id
1 'polypeptide(L)'
;MQKFVRDRGSAASQCLPIHQIWIILVSFRYFFDSSELVRRTLPTDLLLVARRLGGRLAASAVCMLASCSDAMDSGGTRAGHLVIASTSATVLTCRVEASGAIAPCLAAAASLLADPGGLALWAEHAYIMNLGNDSLTQCHMDGSGALWACEPTAAGQRLAAPYGMAASSGRMYISQLDDTLAICALGRDGDVTQCARASGYDAFAGPAGVAAGGRFVFVANQRDNSVAACLLSSVGELAACSKQEAAGLLSRPTGMAHEGGRLYITNLGDSSVVTCAVGAAGRLESCARYVNPQTLSLPLSIALNGRLAYVSNLGNHSLAECRLDRQGAIESCRIAEAGDDFLYPAGLAFRPDL
;
A
#
# COMPACT_ATOMS: atom_id res chain seq x y z
N MET A 1 -48.32 -23.16 41.76
CA MET A 1 -47.13 -22.37 42.18
C MET A 1 -45.94 -22.81 41.36
N GLN A 2 -45.65 -22.09 40.27
CA GLN A 2 -44.42 -22.24 39.47
C GLN A 2 -43.26 -21.58 40.23
N LYS A 3 -42.11 -22.24 40.34
CA LYS A 3 -40.84 -21.61 40.72
C LYS A 3 -39.91 -21.64 39.52
N PHE A 4 -39.62 -20.45 39.00
CA PHE A 4 -38.60 -20.18 38.00
C PHE A 4 -37.21 -20.57 38.52
N VAL A 5 -36.52 -21.45 37.79
CA VAL A 5 -35.07 -21.60 37.88
C VAL A 5 -34.47 -20.62 36.86
N ARG A 6 -33.66 -19.69 37.35
CA ARG A 6 -32.96 -18.69 36.52
C ARG A 6 -31.53 -19.18 36.34
N ASP A 7 -31.26 -19.73 35.16
CA ASP A 7 -29.94 -20.16 34.74
C ASP A 7 -29.08 -18.90 34.45
N ARG A 8 -27.94 -18.75 35.14
CA ARG A 8 -26.95 -17.71 34.82
C ARG A 8 -25.87 -18.36 33.96
N GLY A 9 -25.99 -18.21 32.65
CA GLY A 9 -24.88 -18.48 31.73
C GLY A 9 -23.74 -17.50 32.00
N SER A 10 -22.55 -18.01 32.34
CA SER A 10 -21.34 -17.20 32.37
C SER A 10 -20.92 -16.87 30.93
N ALA A 11 -21.05 -15.61 30.55
CA ALA A 11 -20.34 -15.08 29.39
C ALA A 11 -18.84 -15.17 29.68
N ALA A 12 -18.16 -16.13 29.08
CA ALA A 12 -16.70 -16.15 29.03
C ALA A 12 -16.26 -14.95 28.17
N SER A 13 -15.89 -13.85 28.84
CA SER A 13 -15.11 -12.78 28.25
C SER A 13 -13.79 -13.38 27.77
N GLN A 14 -13.67 -13.63 26.47
CA GLN A 14 -12.41 -13.96 25.83
C GLN A 14 -11.49 -12.74 25.99
N CYS A 15 -10.54 -12.83 26.93
CA CYS A 15 -9.45 -11.88 27.01
C CYS A 15 -8.62 -12.01 25.73
N LEU A 16 -8.61 -10.97 24.90
CA LEU A 16 -7.68 -10.85 23.79
C LEU A 16 -6.25 -10.92 24.34
N PRO A 17 -5.35 -11.75 23.77
CA PRO A 17 -3.96 -11.82 24.22
C PRO A 17 -3.27 -10.46 24.08
N ILE A 18 -2.35 -10.15 25.00
CA ILE A 18 -1.72 -8.82 25.14
C ILE A 18 -1.09 -8.29 23.83
N HIS A 19 -0.62 -9.17 22.93
CA HIS A 19 -0.11 -8.77 21.62
C HIS A 19 -1.18 -8.20 20.66
N GLN A 20 -2.43 -8.67 20.72
CA GLN A 20 -3.55 -8.11 19.95
C GLN A 20 -3.88 -6.68 20.39
N ILE A 21 -3.70 -6.37 21.68
CA ILE A 21 -3.94 -5.04 22.24
C ILE A 21 -2.90 -4.04 21.71
N TRP A 22 -1.63 -4.44 21.58
CA TRP A 22 -0.56 -3.60 21.03
C TRP A 22 -0.73 -3.31 19.53
N ILE A 23 -1.22 -4.26 18.73
CA ILE A 23 -1.42 -4.10 17.27
C ILE A 23 -2.66 -3.26 16.95
N ILE A 24 -3.72 -3.45 17.75
CA ILE A 24 -4.85 -2.53 17.81
C ILE A 24 -4.37 -1.14 18.27
N LEU A 25 -3.36 -1.05 19.17
CA LEU A 25 -2.77 0.21 19.62
C LEU A 25 -1.83 0.88 18.62
N VAL A 26 -1.06 0.15 17.81
CA VAL A 26 -0.30 0.71 16.68
C VAL A 26 -1.31 1.21 15.66
N SER A 27 -2.30 0.38 15.30
CA SER A 27 -3.44 0.84 14.51
C SER A 27 -4.12 2.06 15.14
N PHE A 28 -4.26 2.13 16.49
CA PHE A 28 -4.81 3.28 17.24
C PHE A 28 -3.90 4.50 17.32
N ARG A 29 -2.57 4.34 17.32
CA ARG A 29 -1.59 5.42 17.16
C ARG A 29 -1.80 6.10 15.81
N TYR A 30 -2.15 5.30 14.79
CA TYR A 30 -2.59 5.77 13.46
C TYR A 30 -4.12 6.08 13.37
N PHE A 31 -4.94 5.85 14.42
CA PHE A 31 -6.42 5.99 14.41
C PHE A 31 -6.95 7.19 15.21
N PHE A 32 -6.34 7.51 16.36
CA PHE A 32 -6.86 8.51 17.32
C PHE A 32 -6.29 9.91 17.16
N ASP A 33 -5.07 10.07 16.64
CA ASP A 33 -4.48 11.40 16.42
C ASP A 33 -5.20 12.18 15.29
N SER A 34 -6.01 11.48 14.48
CA SER A 34 -6.84 12.03 13.41
C SER A 34 -8.23 12.54 13.85
N SER A 35 -8.56 12.55 15.15
CA SER A 35 -9.93 12.78 15.65
C SER A 35 -10.18 14.11 16.39
N GLU A 36 -9.42 15.17 16.10
CA GLU A 36 -9.64 16.50 16.72
C GLU A 36 -10.54 17.49 15.94
N LEU A 37 -11.26 17.08 14.90
CA LEU A 37 -12.22 17.94 14.19
C LEU A 37 -13.68 17.52 14.38
N VAL A 38 -14.18 17.70 15.61
CA VAL A 38 -15.61 17.94 15.85
C VAL A 38 -15.78 19.36 16.38
N ARG A 39 -15.73 20.34 15.47
CA ARG A 39 -16.34 21.66 15.67
C ARG A 39 -16.49 22.40 14.34
N ARG A 40 -17.77 22.65 14.01
CA ARG A 40 -18.36 23.67 13.12
C ARG A 40 -18.85 23.20 11.74
N THR A 41 -20.17 23.09 11.69
CA THR A 41 -21.07 23.00 10.53
C THR A 41 -21.21 24.36 9.79
N LEU A 42 -21.30 24.25 8.46
CA LEU A 42 -21.60 25.24 7.38
C LEU A 42 -23.04 25.84 7.48
N PRO A 43 -23.63 26.66 6.53
CA PRO A 43 -23.19 27.21 5.21
C PRO A 43 -23.62 28.69 4.89
N THR A 44 -23.21 29.27 3.73
CA THR A 44 -24.10 29.99 2.76
C THR A 44 -23.41 30.46 1.44
N ASP A 45 -23.83 29.82 0.33
CA ASP A 45 -24.22 30.24 -1.05
C ASP A 45 -23.54 31.30 -1.97
N LEU A 46 -23.25 30.81 -3.19
CA LEU A 46 -23.50 31.28 -4.60
C LEU A 46 -23.10 32.69 -5.11
N LEU A 47 -22.33 32.77 -6.24
CA LEU A 47 -22.84 32.91 -7.64
C LEU A 47 -21.75 33.17 -8.72
N LEU A 48 -22.05 32.63 -9.93
CA LEU A 48 -21.47 32.71 -11.29
C LEU A 48 -20.71 33.98 -11.75
N VAL A 49 -19.81 33.82 -12.76
CA VAL A 49 -19.99 34.33 -14.16
C VAL A 49 -19.14 33.52 -15.15
N ALA A 50 -19.75 33.13 -16.28
CA ALA A 50 -19.11 32.59 -17.48
C ALA A 50 -18.94 33.67 -18.57
N ARG A 51 -17.89 33.58 -19.41
CA ARG A 51 -17.92 34.10 -20.80
C ARG A 51 -16.94 33.37 -21.72
N ARG A 52 -17.46 32.97 -22.89
CA ARG A 52 -16.80 32.36 -24.05
C ARG A 52 -16.09 33.40 -24.93
N LEU A 53 -15.07 32.96 -25.66
CA LEU A 53 -14.68 33.24 -27.06
C LEU A 53 -13.49 32.29 -27.34
N GLY A 54 -13.41 31.43 -28.37
CA GLY A 54 -13.87 31.51 -29.74
C GLY A 54 -12.63 31.61 -30.65
N GLY A 55 -12.11 30.48 -31.15
CA GLY A 55 -10.98 30.47 -32.10
C GLY A 55 -10.57 29.07 -32.56
N ARG A 56 -10.84 28.76 -33.83
CA ARG A 56 -10.44 27.53 -34.56
C ARG A 56 -9.02 27.66 -35.13
N LEU A 57 -8.52 26.54 -35.67
CA LEU A 57 -7.34 26.30 -36.53
C LEU A 57 -6.12 25.77 -35.74
N ALA A 58 -5.41 24.71 -36.11
CA ALA A 58 -5.39 23.89 -37.32
C ALA A 58 -4.89 22.48 -36.98
N ALA A 59 -5.39 21.48 -37.71
CA ALA A 59 -4.79 20.17 -37.74
C ALA A 59 -3.43 20.25 -38.44
N SER A 60 -2.39 19.72 -37.81
CA SER A 60 -1.16 19.32 -38.47
C SER A 60 -0.70 18.03 -37.83
N ALA A 61 -0.86 16.96 -38.60
CA ALA A 61 -0.35 15.64 -38.29
C ALA A 61 1.18 15.71 -38.25
N VAL A 62 1.75 15.53 -37.06
CA VAL A 62 3.15 15.16 -36.91
C VAL A 62 3.15 13.77 -36.30
N CYS A 63 3.47 12.80 -37.15
CA CYS A 63 3.78 11.43 -36.77
C CYS A 63 5.12 11.45 -36.04
N MET A 64 5.11 11.69 -34.73
CA MET A 64 6.27 11.48 -33.87
C MET A 64 6.10 10.13 -33.19
N LEU A 65 6.91 9.19 -33.67
CA LEU A 65 7.47 8.04 -32.97
C LEU A 65 6.64 7.54 -31.80
N ALA A 66 6.01 6.38 -32.02
CA ALA A 66 5.47 5.53 -30.97
C ALA A 66 6.42 5.53 -29.77
N SER A 67 6.08 6.32 -28.75
CA SER A 67 6.51 6.06 -27.39
C SER A 67 6.12 4.61 -27.15
N CYS A 68 7.07 3.80 -26.66
CA CYS A 68 6.75 2.55 -26.00
C CYS A 68 5.64 2.88 -24.98
N SER A 69 4.40 2.67 -25.39
CA SER A 69 3.35 2.38 -24.44
C SER A 69 3.90 1.17 -23.72
N ASP A 70 3.96 1.25 -22.39
CA ASP A 70 3.80 0.07 -21.55
C ASP A 70 2.39 -0.51 -21.84
N ALA A 71 2.16 -0.90 -23.08
CA ALA A 71 1.21 -1.93 -23.44
C ALA A 71 1.68 -3.09 -22.60
N MET A 72 0.80 -3.55 -21.70
CA MET A 72 1.03 -4.76 -20.93
C MET A 72 1.83 -5.72 -21.78
N ASP A 73 3.05 -6.03 -21.36
CA ASP A 73 3.55 -7.32 -21.74
C ASP A 73 2.48 -8.27 -21.20
N SER A 74 1.75 -8.88 -22.12
CA SER A 74 0.75 -9.90 -21.88
C SER A 74 1.32 -11.14 -21.16
N GLY A 75 2.61 -11.08 -20.78
CA GLY A 75 3.33 -11.90 -19.84
C GLY A 75 2.43 -12.43 -18.74
N GLY A 76 2.42 -13.76 -18.63
CA GLY A 76 1.71 -14.45 -17.58
C GLY A 76 2.22 -14.08 -16.18
N THR A 77 1.75 -14.84 -15.21
CA THR A 77 2.24 -14.78 -13.83
C THR A 77 3.77 -14.93 -13.80
N ARG A 78 4.47 -13.97 -13.21
CA ARG A 78 5.93 -13.99 -13.05
C ARG A 78 6.31 -14.82 -11.83
N ALA A 79 7.26 -15.73 -12.01
CA ALA A 79 7.95 -16.36 -10.88
C ALA A 79 8.81 -15.31 -10.14
N GLY A 80 9.07 -15.55 -8.86
CA GLY A 80 9.85 -14.63 -8.05
C GLY A 80 9.72 -14.89 -6.56
N HIS A 81 9.90 -13.83 -5.78
CA HIS A 81 9.86 -13.86 -4.32
C HIS A 81 8.86 -12.84 -3.80
N LEU A 82 7.91 -13.33 -3.00
CA LEU A 82 7.01 -12.51 -2.20
C LEU A 82 7.64 -12.31 -0.83
N VAL A 83 7.93 -11.07 -0.49
CA VAL A 83 8.45 -10.66 0.81
C VAL A 83 7.29 -10.10 1.63
N ILE A 84 7.20 -10.52 2.89
CA ILE A 84 6.07 -10.25 3.77
C ILE A 84 6.60 -9.75 5.10
N ALA A 85 6.25 -8.52 5.47
CA ALA A 85 6.50 -7.99 6.79
C ALA A 85 5.33 -8.35 7.71
N SER A 86 5.65 -8.94 8.86
CA SER A 86 4.67 -9.36 9.86
C SER A 86 4.87 -8.61 11.16
N THR A 87 3.79 -8.08 11.73
CA THR A 87 3.88 -7.33 13.00
C THR A 87 4.28 -8.21 14.18
N SER A 88 4.51 -9.52 14.01
CA SER A 88 5.15 -10.39 15.00
C SER A 88 6.68 -10.28 15.04
N ALA A 89 7.25 -9.19 14.50
CA ALA A 89 8.69 -8.96 14.36
C ALA A 89 9.39 -10.00 13.45
N THR A 90 8.68 -10.46 12.42
CA THR A 90 9.21 -11.40 11.43
C THR A 90 9.08 -10.83 10.03
N VAL A 91 10.02 -11.20 9.15
CA VAL A 91 9.88 -11.03 7.71
C VAL A 91 9.93 -12.41 7.09
N LEU A 92 8.91 -12.73 6.29
CA LEU A 92 8.84 -14.00 5.57
C LEU A 92 9.20 -13.76 4.10
N THR A 93 9.89 -14.73 3.51
CA THR A 93 10.19 -14.71 2.08
C THR A 93 9.67 -16.00 1.47
N CYS A 94 8.74 -15.89 0.54
CA CYS A 94 8.09 -17.04 -0.08
C CYS A 94 8.41 -17.06 -1.57
N ARG A 95 8.89 -18.20 -2.07
CA ARG A 95 9.07 -18.38 -3.50
C ARG A 95 7.70 -18.51 -4.16
N VAL A 96 7.50 -17.79 -5.25
CA VAL A 96 6.28 -17.82 -6.07
C VAL A 96 6.65 -18.41 -7.42
N GLU A 97 5.95 -19.47 -7.81
CA GLU A 97 6.16 -20.10 -9.11
C GLU A 97 5.47 -19.33 -10.25
N ALA A 98 5.83 -19.63 -11.49
CA ALA A 98 5.15 -19.08 -12.67
C ALA A 98 3.67 -19.51 -12.78
N SER A 99 3.25 -20.53 -12.01
CA SER A 99 1.85 -20.90 -11.84
C SER A 99 1.09 -19.95 -10.91
N GLY A 100 1.82 -19.16 -10.11
CA GLY A 100 1.31 -18.37 -9.00
C GLY A 100 1.39 -19.06 -7.64
N ALA A 101 1.63 -20.37 -7.63
CA ALA A 101 1.71 -21.14 -6.41
C ALA A 101 2.81 -20.61 -5.48
N ILE A 102 2.47 -20.46 -4.21
CA ILE A 102 3.38 -20.01 -3.16
C ILE A 102 4.00 -21.26 -2.53
N ALA A 103 5.32 -21.37 -2.61
CA ALA A 103 6.09 -22.37 -1.89
C ALA A 103 6.19 -22.01 -0.40
N PRO A 104 6.55 -22.96 0.49
CA PRO A 104 6.75 -22.67 1.89
C PRO A 104 7.69 -21.47 2.11
N CYS A 105 7.28 -20.58 3.00
CA CYS A 105 8.00 -19.35 3.28
C CYS A 105 9.18 -19.62 4.22
N LEU A 106 10.26 -18.87 4.04
CA LEU A 106 11.41 -18.85 4.92
C LEU A 106 11.32 -17.61 5.81
N ALA A 107 11.39 -17.81 7.12
CA ALA A 107 11.48 -16.72 8.08
C ALA A 107 12.89 -16.14 8.12
N ALA A 108 13.01 -14.85 7.83
CA ALA A 108 14.17 -14.04 8.16
C ALA A 108 13.90 -13.40 9.53
N ALA A 109 14.47 -13.99 10.59
CA ALA A 109 14.47 -13.38 11.91
C ALA A 109 15.57 -12.32 11.97
N ALA A 110 15.18 -11.05 11.86
CA ALA A 110 16.08 -9.95 12.19
C ALA A 110 15.70 -9.45 13.59
N SER A 111 16.62 -9.62 14.56
CA SER A 111 16.50 -9.08 15.93
C SER A 111 16.35 -7.55 15.99
N LEU A 112 16.47 -6.88 14.83
CA LEU A 112 16.34 -5.45 14.63
C LEU A 112 14.90 -4.99 14.32
N LEU A 113 13.95 -5.91 14.14
CA LEU A 113 12.58 -5.56 13.75
C LEU A 113 11.73 -5.19 14.97
N ALA A 114 10.99 -4.09 14.85
CA ALA A 114 10.02 -3.65 15.86
C ALA A 114 8.68 -3.30 15.18
N ASP A 115 7.71 -4.21 15.30
CA ASP A 115 6.40 -4.14 14.61
C ASP A 115 6.54 -3.77 13.12
N PRO A 116 7.20 -4.62 12.31
CA PRO A 116 7.50 -4.26 10.93
C PRO A 116 6.20 -4.16 10.12
N GLY A 117 6.12 -3.12 9.30
CA GLY A 117 4.93 -2.74 8.55
C GLY A 117 5.23 -2.54 7.07
N GLY A 118 5.36 -1.27 6.65
CA GLY A 118 5.68 -0.92 5.28
C GLY A 118 6.93 -1.63 4.75
N LEU A 119 6.86 -2.05 3.50
CA LEU A 119 7.90 -2.84 2.85
C LEU A 119 8.10 -2.33 1.43
N ALA A 120 9.35 -2.12 1.02
CA ALA A 120 9.71 -1.84 -0.35
C ALA A 120 10.94 -2.65 -0.77
N LEU A 121 11.03 -2.95 -2.05
CA LEU A 121 12.19 -3.61 -2.66
C LEU A 121 12.82 -2.67 -3.69
N TRP A 122 14.15 -2.62 -3.72
CA TRP A 122 14.88 -1.88 -4.74
C TRP A 122 16.25 -2.51 -4.99
N ALA A 123 16.53 -2.81 -6.25
CA ALA A 123 17.71 -3.59 -6.64
C ALA A 123 17.79 -4.90 -5.81
N GLU A 124 18.92 -5.13 -5.14
CA GLU A 124 19.15 -6.31 -4.29
C GLU A 124 18.91 -6.02 -2.80
N HIS A 125 17.97 -5.12 -2.49
CA HIS A 125 17.70 -4.70 -1.12
C HIS A 125 16.21 -4.74 -0.77
N ALA A 126 15.94 -5.14 0.46
CA ALA A 126 14.65 -5.03 1.11
C ALA A 126 14.69 -3.95 2.20
N TYR A 127 13.66 -3.11 2.24
CA TYR A 127 13.51 -2.00 3.17
C TYR A 127 12.27 -2.23 4.01
N ILE A 128 12.45 -2.33 5.32
CA ILE A 128 11.41 -2.70 6.26
C ILE A 128 11.21 -1.56 7.25
N MET A 129 10.02 -0.97 7.23
CA MET A 129 9.63 0.07 8.17
C MET A 129 9.26 -0.54 9.51
N ASN A 130 9.93 -0.15 10.58
CA ASN A 130 9.65 -0.57 11.94
C ASN A 130 8.68 0.42 12.59
N LEU A 131 7.39 0.10 12.56
CA LEU A 131 6.33 1.00 13.05
C LEU A 131 6.39 1.20 14.58
N GLY A 132 6.99 0.26 15.30
CA GLY A 132 7.09 0.29 16.76
C GLY A 132 8.11 1.30 17.29
N ASN A 133 9.11 1.67 16.48
CA ASN A 133 10.17 2.59 16.89
C ASN A 133 10.54 3.65 15.82
N ASP A 134 9.69 3.82 14.81
CA ASP A 134 9.81 4.80 13.72
C ASP A 134 11.16 4.71 12.97
N SER A 135 11.75 3.52 12.88
CA SER A 135 13.04 3.29 12.22
C SER A 135 12.89 2.52 10.92
N LEU A 136 13.93 2.54 10.08
CA LEU A 136 13.97 1.82 8.82
C LEU A 136 15.15 0.85 8.81
N THR A 137 14.87 -0.44 8.62
CA THR A 137 15.88 -1.49 8.44
C THR A 137 16.08 -1.76 6.95
N GLN A 138 17.33 -1.85 6.51
CA GLN A 138 17.72 -2.31 5.18
C GLN A 138 18.35 -3.69 5.31
N CYS A 139 17.98 -4.62 4.43
CA CYS A 139 18.60 -5.93 4.30
C CYS A 139 19.06 -6.14 2.85
N HIS A 140 20.15 -6.86 2.67
CA HIS A 140 20.48 -7.42 1.36
C HIS A 140 19.54 -8.59 1.04
N MET A 141 19.20 -8.74 -0.24
CA MET A 141 18.35 -9.81 -0.77
C MET A 141 19.02 -10.45 -1.98
N ASP A 142 19.43 -11.71 -1.84
CA ASP A 142 20.05 -12.46 -2.94
C ASP A 142 19.01 -13.00 -3.94
N GLY A 143 19.46 -13.66 -5.00
CA GLY A 143 18.59 -14.24 -6.04
C GLY A 143 17.73 -15.42 -5.57
N SER A 144 18.05 -16.02 -4.41
CA SER A 144 17.21 -17.04 -3.77
C SER A 144 16.09 -16.43 -2.92
N GLY A 145 16.08 -15.10 -2.77
CA GLY A 145 15.17 -14.35 -1.93
C GLY A 145 15.60 -14.28 -0.47
N ALA A 146 16.71 -14.90 -0.10
CA ALA A 146 17.19 -14.87 1.28
C ALA A 146 17.63 -13.46 1.68
N LEU A 147 17.19 -13.03 2.86
CA LEU A 147 17.58 -11.76 3.46
C LEU A 147 18.80 -11.95 4.38
N TRP A 148 19.80 -11.08 4.25
CA TRP A 148 21.00 -11.11 5.08
C TRP A 148 21.57 -9.70 5.30
N ALA A 149 22.52 -9.57 6.23
CA ALA A 149 23.14 -8.30 6.63
C ALA A 149 22.11 -7.16 6.81
N CYS A 150 21.08 -7.45 7.61
CA CYS A 150 20.08 -6.46 7.98
C CYS A 150 20.69 -5.44 8.95
N GLU A 151 20.57 -4.16 8.63
CA GLU A 151 21.13 -3.07 9.42
C GLU A 151 20.14 -1.88 9.51
N PRO A 152 20.15 -1.12 10.62
CA PRO A 152 19.36 0.09 10.71
C PRO A 152 19.92 1.18 9.79
N THR A 153 19.04 1.89 9.11
CA THR A 153 19.43 3.02 8.26
C THR A 153 19.47 4.33 9.07
N ALA A 154 20.42 5.22 8.75
CA ALA A 154 20.49 6.54 9.36
C ALA A 154 19.30 7.45 8.97
N ALA A 155 18.59 7.12 7.88
CA ALA A 155 17.41 7.83 7.40
C ALA A 155 16.26 7.90 8.42
N GLY A 156 16.14 6.89 9.30
CA GLY A 156 15.05 6.77 10.26
C GLY A 156 14.92 7.95 11.23
N GLN A 157 16.02 8.63 11.57
CA GLN A 157 16.00 9.71 12.58
C GLN A 157 15.21 10.97 12.18
N ARG A 158 14.76 11.06 10.93
CA ARG A 158 14.01 12.21 10.40
C ARG A 158 12.57 11.86 10.03
N LEU A 159 12.18 10.60 10.21
CA LEU A 159 10.83 10.11 9.97
C LEU A 159 9.91 10.50 11.14
N ALA A 160 8.66 10.81 10.84
CA ALA A 160 7.64 11.16 11.82
C ALA A 160 6.48 10.17 11.71
N ALA A 161 6.51 9.13 12.55
CA ALA A 161 5.56 8.01 12.53
C ALA A 161 5.30 7.49 11.09
N PRO A 162 6.34 6.92 10.46
CA PRO A 162 6.27 6.44 9.09
C PRO A 162 5.40 5.19 8.97
N TYR A 163 4.65 5.03 7.87
CA TYR A 163 3.77 3.85 7.68
C TYR A 163 4.11 3.02 6.45
N GLY A 164 3.72 3.49 5.28
CA GLY A 164 3.88 2.83 3.99
C GLY A 164 5.03 3.42 3.20
N MET A 165 5.56 2.65 2.25
CA MET A 165 6.69 3.09 1.45
C MET A 165 6.69 2.46 0.06
N ALA A 166 7.26 3.17 -0.90
CA ALA A 166 7.52 2.68 -2.25
C ALA A 166 8.83 3.23 -2.78
N ALA A 167 9.55 2.40 -3.53
CA ALA A 167 10.77 2.81 -4.24
C ALA A 167 10.46 2.99 -5.73
N SER A 168 10.94 4.09 -6.32
CA SER A 168 10.88 4.29 -7.76
C SER A 168 11.93 5.30 -8.20
N SER A 169 12.58 5.03 -9.33
CA SER A 169 13.48 5.98 -10.01
C SER A 169 14.59 6.55 -9.11
N GLY A 170 15.21 5.73 -8.26
CA GLY A 170 16.29 6.16 -7.35
C GLY A 170 15.80 7.03 -6.18
N ARG A 171 14.50 6.96 -5.87
CA ARG A 171 13.89 7.61 -4.71
C ARG A 171 13.11 6.60 -3.88
N MET A 172 13.11 6.83 -2.57
CA MET A 172 12.19 6.19 -1.63
C MET A 172 11.15 7.22 -1.18
N TYR A 173 9.88 6.88 -1.28
CA TYR A 173 8.76 7.70 -0.82
C TYR A 173 8.13 7.01 0.38
N ILE A 174 8.07 7.70 1.51
CA ILE A 174 7.61 7.14 2.79
C ILE A 174 6.48 8.03 3.31
N SER A 175 5.30 7.46 3.57
CA SER A 175 4.19 8.19 4.17
C SER A 175 4.42 8.45 5.65
N GLN A 176 3.99 9.62 6.11
CA GLN A 176 4.13 10.06 7.50
C GLN A 176 2.78 10.55 8.03
N LEU A 177 2.53 10.35 9.33
CA LEU A 177 1.26 10.74 9.96
C LEU A 177 1.01 12.25 9.99
N ASP A 178 2.05 13.06 9.82
CA ASP A 178 1.96 14.52 9.82
C ASP A 178 1.49 15.11 8.48
N ASP A 179 0.78 14.33 7.67
CA ASP A 179 0.30 14.70 6.33
C ASP A 179 1.40 15.06 5.33
N THR A 180 2.56 14.39 5.44
CA THR A 180 3.68 14.55 4.50
C THR A 180 4.16 13.22 3.95
N LEU A 181 4.97 13.29 2.88
CA LEU A 181 5.89 12.20 2.53
C LEU A 181 7.32 12.59 2.91
N ALA A 182 8.11 11.64 3.38
CA ALA A 182 9.56 11.72 3.32
C ALA A 182 10.02 11.18 1.96
N ILE A 183 10.75 12.00 1.21
CA ILE A 183 11.36 11.64 -0.08
C ILE A 183 12.86 11.56 0.13
N CYS A 184 13.42 10.36 0.00
CA CYS A 184 14.83 10.10 0.21
C CYS A 184 15.52 9.74 -1.13
N ALA A 185 16.79 10.09 -1.25
CA ALA A 185 17.65 9.55 -2.28
C ALA A 185 17.90 8.06 -1.99
N LEU A 186 17.82 7.24 -3.05
CA LEU A 186 18.05 5.81 -2.98
C LEU A 186 19.25 5.46 -3.86
N GLY A 187 20.35 5.13 -3.20
CA GLY A 187 21.62 4.76 -3.84
C GLY A 187 21.52 3.45 -4.62
N ARG A 188 22.50 3.20 -5.49
CA ARG A 188 22.65 1.91 -6.18
C ARG A 188 23.01 0.79 -5.20
N ASP A 189 23.80 1.12 -4.18
CA ASP A 189 24.19 0.24 -3.09
C ASP A 189 23.11 0.11 -2.01
N GLY A 190 21.92 0.68 -2.26
CA GLY A 190 20.77 0.60 -1.39
C GLY A 190 20.69 1.67 -0.29
N ASP A 191 21.70 2.53 -0.17
CA ASP A 191 21.69 3.58 0.86
C ASP A 191 20.50 4.52 0.72
N VAL A 192 19.76 4.68 1.82
CA VAL A 192 18.68 5.66 1.94
C VAL A 192 19.23 6.92 2.60
N THR A 193 19.31 8.01 1.84
CA THR A 193 19.95 9.26 2.29
C THR A 193 19.12 10.48 1.92
N GLN A 194 19.53 11.66 2.41
CA GLN A 194 19.00 12.95 1.99
C GLN A 194 17.46 13.06 2.05
N CYS A 195 16.84 12.45 3.06
CA CYS A 195 15.38 12.51 3.22
C CYS A 195 14.91 13.95 3.42
N ALA A 196 13.95 14.38 2.61
CA ALA A 196 13.29 15.67 2.72
C ALA A 196 11.79 15.47 2.91
N ARG A 197 11.17 16.28 3.76
CA ARG A 197 9.71 16.30 3.91
C ARG A 197 9.10 17.03 2.73
N ALA A 198 8.08 16.45 2.13
CA ALA A 198 7.31 17.03 1.04
C ALA A 198 5.83 17.06 1.40
N SER A 199 5.20 18.23 1.20
CA SER A 199 3.76 18.37 1.33
C SER A 199 3.06 17.92 0.04
N GLY A 200 1.79 17.53 0.16
CA GLY A 200 0.96 17.13 -0.96
C GLY A 200 0.13 18.27 -1.55
N TYR A 201 0.47 19.54 -1.29
CA TYR A 201 -0.36 20.70 -1.67
C TYR A 201 -1.83 20.54 -1.22
N ASP A 202 -2.04 20.21 0.06
CA ASP A 202 -3.34 19.88 0.69
C ASP A 202 -4.03 18.60 0.18
N ALA A 203 -3.40 17.85 -0.73
CA ALA A 203 -3.93 16.57 -1.20
C ALA A 203 -3.75 15.43 -0.19
N PHE A 204 -2.87 15.56 0.81
CA PHE A 204 -2.60 14.52 1.80
C PHE A 204 -3.50 14.64 3.03
N ALA A 205 -4.04 13.51 3.48
CA ALA A 205 -4.88 13.43 4.66
C ALA A 205 -4.81 12.05 5.33
N GLY A 206 -4.00 11.92 6.37
CA GLY A 206 -3.61 10.65 6.97
C GLY A 206 -2.99 9.70 5.94
N PRO A 207 -1.83 10.04 5.33
CA PRO A 207 -1.11 9.16 4.44
C PRO A 207 -0.85 7.78 5.06
N ALA A 208 -1.34 6.72 4.42
CA ALA A 208 -1.13 5.34 4.85
C ALA A 208 -0.20 4.60 3.87
N GLY A 209 -0.71 4.07 2.76
CA GLY A 209 0.13 3.43 1.75
C GLY A 209 0.63 4.40 0.68
N VAL A 210 1.73 3.99 0.03
CA VAL A 210 2.32 4.70 -1.10
C VAL A 210 2.53 3.69 -2.22
N ALA A 211 2.20 4.08 -3.45
CA ALA A 211 2.59 3.34 -4.66
C ALA A 211 3.29 4.31 -5.60
N ALA A 212 4.42 3.91 -6.17
CA ALA A 212 5.21 4.74 -7.08
C ALA A 212 5.54 3.96 -8.35
N GLY A 213 5.37 4.57 -9.51
CA GLY A 213 5.65 3.93 -10.79
C GLY A 213 5.38 4.83 -11.98
N GLY A 214 6.18 4.69 -13.03
CA GLY A 214 6.12 5.60 -14.19
C GLY A 214 6.34 7.06 -13.74
N ARG A 215 5.39 7.94 -14.07
CA ARG A 215 5.44 9.37 -13.76
C ARG A 215 4.64 9.77 -12.53
N PHE A 216 4.21 8.81 -11.72
CA PHE A 216 3.25 9.06 -10.64
C PHE A 216 3.72 8.51 -9.29
N VAL A 217 3.33 9.23 -8.24
CA VAL A 217 3.22 8.72 -6.87
C VAL A 217 1.76 8.83 -6.46
N PHE A 218 1.24 7.74 -5.94
CA PHE A 218 -0.09 7.66 -5.34
C PHE A 218 0.06 7.50 -3.83
N VAL A 219 -0.76 8.23 -3.08
CA VAL A 219 -0.80 8.16 -1.61
C VAL A 219 -2.22 7.86 -1.17
N ALA A 220 -2.41 6.79 -0.41
CA ALA A 220 -3.70 6.45 0.16
C ALA A 220 -3.93 7.34 1.38
N ASN A 221 -4.99 8.15 1.34
CA ASN A 221 -5.38 9.02 2.43
C ASN A 221 -6.44 8.31 3.25
N GLN A 222 -6.03 7.72 4.37
CA GLN A 222 -6.93 6.93 5.20
C GLN A 222 -7.99 7.82 5.88
N ARG A 223 -7.64 9.07 6.21
CA ARG A 223 -8.47 9.94 7.05
C ARG A 223 -9.71 10.46 6.33
N ASP A 224 -9.62 10.71 5.02
CA ASP A 224 -10.71 11.28 4.23
C ASP A 224 -11.19 10.38 3.08
N ASN A 225 -10.77 9.11 3.08
CA ASN A 225 -11.16 8.12 2.08
C ASN A 225 -10.84 8.57 0.64
N SER A 226 -9.62 9.04 0.41
CA SER A 226 -9.17 9.46 -0.91
C SER A 226 -7.82 8.87 -1.29
N VAL A 227 -7.41 9.07 -2.54
CA VAL A 227 -6.04 8.86 -2.99
C VAL A 227 -5.50 10.19 -3.52
N ALA A 228 -4.34 10.63 -3.04
CA ALA A 228 -3.62 11.70 -3.71
C ALA A 228 -2.82 11.14 -4.89
N ALA A 229 -3.01 11.69 -6.08
CA ALA A 229 -2.21 11.40 -7.27
C ALA A 229 -1.29 12.59 -7.55
N CYS A 230 0.01 12.36 -7.50
CA CYS A 230 1.06 13.36 -7.74
C CYS A 230 1.86 12.99 -8.98
N LEU A 231 2.17 13.99 -9.81
CA LEU A 231 3.18 13.85 -10.85
C LEU A 231 4.58 13.87 -10.24
N LEU A 232 5.48 13.12 -10.85
CA LEU A 232 6.91 13.18 -10.56
C LEU A 232 7.63 14.11 -11.53
N SER A 233 8.47 14.99 -10.97
CA SER A 233 9.47 15.73 -11.73
C SER A 233 10.58 14.79 -12.23
N SER A 234 11.45 15.28 -13.10
CA SER A 234 12.60 14.51 -13.61
C SER A 234 13.61 14.11 -12.52
N VAL A 235 13.55 14.75 -11.35
CA VAL A 235 14.41 14.46 -10.19
C VAL A 235 13.66 13.69 -9.08
N GLY A 236 12.43 13.24 -9.35
CA GLY A 236 11.62 12.44 -8.42
C GLY A 236 11.00 13.26 -7.29
N GLU A 237 10.76 14.55 -7.49
CA GLU A 237 10.00 15.38 -6.56
C GLU A 237 8.52 15.43 -6.95
N LEU A 238 7.65 15.71 -5.97
CA LEU A 238 6.21 15.81 -6.19
C LEU A 238 5.82 17.11 -6.89
N ALA A 239 4.95 16.99 -7.89
CA ALA A 239 4.35 18.09 -8.59
C ALA A 239 2.85 17.83 -8.83
N ALA A 240 2.06 18.90 -8.89
CA ALA A 240 0.65 18.85 -9.30
C ALA A 240 -0.17 17.74 -8.63
N CYS A 241 -0.04 17.62 -7.31
CA CYS A 241 -0.83 16.65 -6.54
C CYS A 241 -2.32 17.00 -6.58
N SER A 242 -3.16 15.98 -6.74
CA SER A 242 -4.61 16.13 -6.74
C SER A 242 -5.29 15.00 -6.00
N LYS A 243 -6.38 15.30 -5.29
CA LYS A 243 -7.16 14.32 -4.55
C LYS A 243 -8.13 13.59 -5.48
N GLN A 244 -8.20 12.27 -5.35
CA GLN A 244 -9.01 11.37 -6.16
C GLN A 244 -9.94 10.57 -5.25
N GLU A 245 -11.25 10.68 -5.47
CA GLU A 245 -12.26 10.00 -4.66
C GLU A 245 -12.64 8.60 -5.19
N ALA A 246 -12.11 8.22 -6.36
CA ALA A 246 -12.37 6.93 -7.03
C ALA A 246 -13.87 6.56 -7.04
N ALA A 247 -14.72 7.52 -7.43
CA ALA A 247 -16.19 7.38 -7.45
C ALA A 247 -16.83 7.01 -6.09
N GLY A 248 -16.21 7.41 -4.97
CA GLY A 248 -16.70 7.12 -3.62
C GLY A 248 -16.49 5.68 -3.18
N LEU A 249 -15.67 4.90 -3.89
CA LEU A 249 -15.43 3.49 -3.61
C LEU A 249 -14.32 3.25 -2.57
N LEU A 250 -13.71 4.28 -2.01
CA LEU A 250 -12.65 4.14 -1.02
C LEU A 250 -13.24 4.12 0.40
N SER A 251 -12.65 3.28 1.25
CA SER A 251 -13.04 3.16 2.66
C SER A 251 -11.81 2.81 3.47
N ARG A 252 -11.23 3.85 4.08
CA ARG A 252 -9.95 3.80 4.80
C ARG A 252 -8.88 3.09 3.96
N PRO A 253 -8.52 3.65 2.80
CA PRO A 253 -7.54 3.04 1.92
C PRO A 253 -6.19 2.92 2.65
N THR A 254 -5.52 1.78 2.48
CA THR A 254 -4.26 1.46 3.13
C THR A 254 -3.20 1.18 2.07
N GLY A 255 -2.95 -0.09 1.73
CA GLY A 255 -1.96 -0.50 0.75
C GLY A 255 -2.38 -0.23 -0.68
N MET A 256 -1.39 -0.03 -1.53
CA MET A 256 -1.59 0.17 -2.96
C MET A 256 -0.47 -0.45 -3.77
N ALA A 257 -0.79 -0.81 -5.01
CA ALA A 257 0.19 -1.17 -6.01
C ALA A 257 -0.21 -0.63 -7.38
N HIS A 258 0.77 -0.19 -8.15
CA HIS A 258 0.58 0.43 -9.46
C HIS A 258 1.33 -0.37 -10.52
N GLU A 259 0.59 -1.04 -11.41
CA GLU A 259 1.15 -1.86 -12.49
C GLU A 259 0.21 -1.84 -13.70
N GLY A 260 0.77 -1.86 -14.91
CA GLY A 260 -0.02 -2.01 -16.15
C GLY A 260 -1.05 -0.90 -16.39
N GLY A 261 -0.77 0.34 -15.95
CA GLY A 261 -1.70 1.46 -16.06
C GLY A 261 -2.90 1.38 -15.11
N ARG A 262 -2.81 0.55 -14.06
CA ARG A 262 -3.84 0.40 -13.03
C ARG A 262 -3.31 0.59 -11.65
N LEU A 263 -4.17 1.13 -10.79
CA LEU A 263 -3.94 1.24 -9.36
C LEU A 263 -4.87 0.28 -8.63
N TYR A 264 -4.29 -0.56 -7.79
CA TYR A 264 -4.97 -1.48 -6.89
C TYR A 264 -4.87 -0.93 -5.48
N ILE A 265 -5.98 -0.85 -4.76
CA ILE A 265 -6.09 -0.15 -3.47
C ILE A 265 -6.81 -1.07 -2.49
N THR A 266 -6.17 -1.43 -1.39
CA THR A 266 -6.84 -2.17 -0.30
C THR A 266 -7.61 -1.19 0.58
N ASN A 267 -8.86 -1.53 0.90
CA ASN A 267 -9.69 -0.78 1.81
C ASN A 267 -9.82 -1.54 3.13
N LEU A 268 -9.20 -1.00 4.17
CA LEU A 268 -9.28 -1.57 5.52
C LEU A 268 -10.70 -1.47 6.07
N GLY A 269 -11.41 -0.37 5.78
CA GLY A 269 -12.67 -0.03 6.43
C GLY A 269 -13.84 -0.94 6.10
N ASP A 270 -13.84 -1.56 4.92
CA ASP A 270 -14.92 -2.43 4.45
C ASP A 270 -14.44 -3.77 3.86
N SER A 271 -13.17 -4.12 4.09
CA SER A 271 -12.56 -5.37 3.64
C SER A 271 -12.72 -5.62 2.14
N SER A 272 -12.36 -4.62 1.35
CA SER A 272 -12.45 -4.65 -0.12
C SER A 272 -11.13 -4.30 -0.80
N VAL A 273 -11.04 -4.58 -2.10
CA VAL A 273 -9.99 -4.05 -2.97
C VAL A 273 -10.64 -3.27 -4.10
N VAL A 274 -10.18 -2.04 -4.33
CA VAL A 274 -10.60 -1.21 -5.46
C VAL A 274 -9.52 -1.24 -6.53
N THR A 275 -9.93 -1.45 -7.77
CA THR A 275 -9.06 -1.36 -8.95
C THR A 275 -9.53 -0.21 -9.82
N CYS A 276 -8.64 0.71 -10.16
CA CYS A 276 -8.90 1.84 -11.06
C CYS A 276 -7.95 1.81 -12.25
N ALA A 277 -8.41 2.24 -13.42
CA ALA A 277 -7.52 2.66 -14.49
C ALA A 277 -6.88 4.00 -14.12
N VAL A 278 -5.61 4.18 -14.48
CA VAL A 278 -4.87 5.42 -14.27
C VAL A 278 -4.85 6.19 -15.58
N GLY A 279 -5.57 7.31 -15.60
CA GLY A 279 -5.65 8.21 -16.74
C GLY A 279 -4.58 9.29 -16.76
N ALA A 280 -4.80 10.29 -17.62
CA ALA A 280 -3.93 11.46 -17.71
C ALA A 280 -3.83 12.19 -16.35
N ALA A 281 -2.63 12.69 -16.05
CA ALA A 281 -2.32 13.35 -14.77
C ALA A 281 -2.62 12.51 -13.51
N GLY A 282 -2.73 11.18 -13.64
CA GLY A 282 -2.94 10.28 -12.51
C GLY A 282 -4.41 10.20 -12.06
N ARG A 283 -5.35 10.71 -12.87
CA ARG A 283 -6.78 10.63 -12.57
C ARG A 283 -7.22 9.16 -12.48
N LEU A 284 -7.99 8.83 -11.43
CA LEU A 284 -8.53 7.49 -11.27
C LEU A 284 -9.85 7.36 -12.05
N GLU A 285 -9.91 6.36 -12.93
CA GLU A 285 -11.00 6.14 -13.88
C GLU A 285 -11.47 4.69 -13.84
N SER A 286 -12.71 4.43 -14.30
CA SER A 286 -13.26 3.07 -14.43
C SER A 286 -13.03 2.19 -13.19
N CYS A 287 -13.21 2.78 -12.01
CA CYS A 287 -12.96 2.11 -10.75
C CYS A 287 -14.00 1.02 -10.49
N ALA A 288 -13.55 -0.14 -10.03
CA ALA A 288 -14.39 -1.26 -9.63
C ALA A 288 -13.94 -1.77 -8.27
N ARG A 289 -14.92 -2.12 -7.42
CA ARG A 289 -14.68 -2.68 -6.10
C ARG A 289 -14.92 -4.19 -6.12
N TYR A 290 -13.99 -4.94 -5.58
CA TYR A 290 -14.12 -6.37 -5.30
C TYR A 290 -14.24 -6.60 -3.79
N VAL A 291 -15.23 -7.40 -3.40
CA VAL A 291 -15.48 -7.78 -2.00
C VAL A 291 -15.72 -9.28 -1.95
N ASN A 292 -15.00 -9.97 -1.07
CA ASN A 292 -15.28 -11.37 -0.76
C ASN A 292 -14.91 -11.63 0.71
N PRO A 293 -15.91 -11.70 1.61
CA PRO A 293 -15.67 -11.89 3.05
C PRO A 293 -14.99 -13.20 3.43
N GLN A 294 -14.98 -14.19 2.53
CA GLN A 294 -14.28 -15.46 2.78
C GLN A 294 -12.78 -15.37 2.51
N THR A 295 -12.35 -14.36 1.75
CA THR A 295 -10.95 -14.23 1.33
C THR A 295 -10.31 -12.90 1.69
N LEU A 296 -11.09 -11.86 2.00
CA LEU A 296 -10.61 -10.54 2.38
C LEU A 296 -11.11 -10.21 3.79
N SER A 297 -10.16 -9.88 4.68
CA SER A 297 -10.46 -9.53 6.08
C SER A 297 -9.45 -8.49 6.58
N LEU A 298 -9.89 -7.23 6.67
CA LEU A 298 -9.03 -6.09 7.01
C LEU A 298 -7.73 -6.07 6.18
N PRO A 299 -7.82 -5.93 4.84
CA PRO A 299 -6.67 -5.98 3.97
C PRO A 299 -5.76 -4.77 4.18
N LEU A 300 -4.45 -5.00 4.30
CA LEU A 300 -3.47 -3.96 4.61
C LEU A 300 -2.53 -3.60 3.46
N SER A 301 -2.05 -4.59 2.71
CA SER A 301 -1.10 -4.41 1.62
C SER A 301 -1.47 -5.27 0.43
N ILE A 302 -1.00 -4.87 -0.74
CA ILE A 302 -1.18 -5.58 -2.01
C ILE A 302 0.12 -5.56 -2.80
N ALA A 303 0.50 -6.70 -3.37
CA ALA A 303 1.62 -6.83 -4.30
C ALA A 303 1.19 -7.61 -5.54
N LEU A 304 1.81 -7.35 -6.70
CA LEU A 304 1.46 -7.99 -7.97
C LEU A 304 2.66 -8.71 -8.59
N ASN A 305 2.36 -9.80 -9.29
CA ASN A 305 3.33 -10.52 -10.13
C ASN A 305 2.86 -10.64 -11.59
N GLY A 306 2.09 -9.66 -12.07
CA GLY A 306 1.43 -9.71 -13.37
C GLY A 306 -0.05 -10.07 -13.23
N ARG A 307 -0.42 -11.34 -13.47
CA ARG A 307 -1.83 -11.77 -13.48
C ARG A 307 -2.41 -12.14 -12.11
N LEU A 308 -1.60 -12.13 -11.06
CA LEU A 308 -2.07 -12.31 -9.69
C LEU A 308 -1.72 -11.08 -8.84
N ALA A 309 -2.61 -10.79 -7.91
CA ALA A 309 -2.40 -9.89 -6.79
C ALA A 309 -2.40 -10.70 -5.48
N TYR A 310 -1.47 -10.41 -4.59
CA TYR A 310 -1.38 -10.98 -3.26
C TYR A 310 -1.79 -9.91 -2.25
N VAL A 311 -2.71 -10.23 -1.34
CA VAL A 311 -3.27 -9.29 -0.37
C VAL A 311 -3.08 -9.80 1.05
N SER A 312 -2.46 -9.01 1.91
CA SER A 312 -2.29 -9.33 3.32
C SER A 312 -3.58 -9.03 4.08
N ASN A 313 -4.12 -10.03 4.78
CA ASN A 313 -5.31 -9.87 5.62
C ASN A 313 -4.92 -9.86 7.10
N LEU A 314 -4.97 -8.68 7.72
CA LEU A 314 -4.68 -8.54 9.14
C LEU A 314 -5.72 -9.26 10.01
N GLY A 315 -6.99 -9.19 9.61
CA GLY A 315 -8.12 -9.57 10.45
C GLY A 315 -8.24 -11.06 10.73
N ASN A 316 -7.66 -11.90 9.88
CA ASN A 316 -7.71 -13.36 10.01
C ASN A 316 -6.35 -14.05 9.80
N HIS A 317 -5.25 -13.28 9.79
CA HIS A 317 -3.89 -13.78 9.60
C HIS A 317 -3.76 -14.66 8.35
N SER A 318 -4.25 -14.16 7.21
CA SER A 318 -4.20 -14.90 5.94
C SER A 318 -3.66 -14.06 4.79
N LEU A 319 -3.19 -14.73 3.75
CA LEU A 319 -2.85 -14.11 2.48
C LEU A 319 -3.95 -14.46 1.49
N ALA A 320 -4.45 -13.50 0.73
CA ALA A 320 -5.33 -13.78 -0.40
C ALA A 320 -4.54 -13.75 -1.70
N GLU A 321 -4.68 -14.77 -2.53
CA GLU A 321 -4.25 -14.76 -3.92
C GLU A 321 -5.44 -14.44 -4.80
N CYS A 322 -5.36 -13.34 -5.54
CA CYS A 322 -6.42 -12.77 -6.36
C CYS A 322 -6.03 -12.81 -7.83
N ARG A 323 -6.82 -13.51 -8.64
CA ARG A 323 -6.62 -13.59 -10.08
C ARG A 323 -7.20 -12.37 -10.78
N LEU A 324 -6.40 -11.82 -11.69
CA LEU A 324 -6.78 -10.68 -12.52
C LEU A 324 -7.28 -11.14 -13.89
N ASP A 325 -8.34 -10.51 -14.38
CA ASP A 325 -8.83 -10.70 -15.74
C ASP A 325 -7.88 -10.05 -16.78
N ARG A 326 -8.23 -10.12 -18.07
CA ARG A 326 -7.40 -9.51 -19.14
C ARG A 326 -7.37 -7.98 -19.05
N GLN A 327 -8.39 -7.39 -18.46
CA GLN A 327 -8.48 -5.97 -18.28
C GLN A 327 -7.65 -5.56 -17.07
N GLY A 328 -7.32 -6.46 -16.14
CA GLY A 328 -6.60 -6.21 -14.90
C GLY A 328 -7.51 -6.03 -13.68
N ALA A 329 -8.82 -6.31 -13.79
CA ALA A 329 -9.72 -6.31 -12.64
C ALA A 329 -9.64 -7.64 -11.87
N ILE A 330 -9.90 -7.61 -10.56
CA ILE A 330 -9.93 -8.83 -9.73
C ILE A 330 -11.19 -9.64 -10.08
N GLU A 331 -10.99 -10.87 -10.56
CA GLU A 331 -12.06 -11.78 -10.95
C GLU A 331 -12.43 -12.75 -9.83
N SER A 332 -11.43 -13.25 -9.11
CA SER A 332 -11.61 -14.22 -8.03
C SER A 332 -10.43 -14.19 -7.08
N CYS A 333 -10.66 -14.41 -5.79
CA CYS A 333 -9.60 -14.64 -4.82
C CYS A 333 -9.78 -15.98 -4.12
N ARG A 334 -8.68 -16.52 -3.59
CA ARG A 334 -8.65 -17.65 -2.67
C ARG A 334 -7.67 -17.35 -1.53
N ILE A 335 -7.85 -18.01 -0.40
CA ILE A 335 -6.83 -18.01 0.64
C ILE A 335 -5.60 -18.76 0.12
N ALA A 336 -4.45 -18.13 0.26
CA ALA A 336 -3.15 -18.74 0.05
C ALA A 336 -2.56 -19.11 1.41
N GLU A 337 -2.11 -20.35 1.54
CA GLU A 337 -1.47 -20.84 2.74
C GLU A 337 0.03 -20.54 2.66
N ALA A 338 0.54 -19.77 3.62
CA ALA A 338 1.95 -19.40 3.73
C ALA A 338 2.65 -20.13 4.90
N GLY A 339 2.13 -21.30 5.29
CA GLY A 339 2.55 -22.06 6.47
C GLY A 339 2.03 -21.47 7.80
N ASP A 340 2.43 -22.10 8.91
CA ASP A 340 1.97 -21.75 10.26
C ASP A 340 2.62 -20.47 10.83
N ASP A 341 3.69 -19.98 10.19
CA ASP A 341 4.44 -18.80 10.64
C ASP A 341 3.78 -17.47 10.25
N PHE A 342 2.68 -17.54 9.51
CA PHE A 342 2.01 -16.38 8.95
C PHE A 342 1.03 -15.75 9.96
N LEU A 343 1.56 -14.88 10.82
CA LEU A 343 0.80 -14.15 11.83
C LEU A 343 0.83 -12.65 11.53
N TYR A 344 -0.32 -11.96 11.58
CA TYR A 344 -0.42 -10.49 11.40
C TYR A 344 0.37 -9.91 10.21
N PRO A 345 0.09 -10.35 8.97
CA PRO A 345 0.77 -9.78 7.81
C PRO A 345 0.41 -8.30 7.62
N ALA A 346 1.42 -7.47 7.48
CA ALA A 346 1.26 -6.04 7.24
C ALA A 346 1.68 -5.69 5.81
N GLY A 347 2.99 -5.54 5.56
CA GLY A 347 3.53 -5.16 4.25
C GLY A 347 3.76 -6.35 3.32
N LEU A 348 3.57 -6.11 2.03
CA LEU A 348 3.89 -7.06 0.96
C LEU A 348 4.70 -6.37 -0.13
N ALA A 349 5.68 -7.06 -0.67
CA ALA A 349 6.38 -6.65 -1.87
C ALA A 349 6.80 -7.88 -2.69
N PHE A 350 6.77 -7.76 -4.01
CA PHE A 350 7.11 -8.84 -4.92
C PHE A 350 8.33 -8.47 -5.76
N ARG A 351 9.31 -9.39 -5.84
CA ARG A 351 10.47 -9.29 -6.72
C ARG A 351 10.39 -10.41 -7.75
N PRO A 352 10.28 -10.13 -9.06
CA PRO A 352 10.37 -11.16 -10.08
C PRO A 352 11.77 -11.78 -10.14
N ASP A 353 11.84 -13.06 -10.53
CA ASP A 353 13.09 -13.70 -10.96
C ASP A 353 13.61 -12.98 -12.22
N LEU A 354 14.94 -12.86 -12.35
CA LEU A 354 15.62 -12.22 -13.48
C LEU A 354 15.74 -13.14 -14.70
#